data_AF-A0A2Z6PMP9-F1
#
_entry.id   AF-A0A2Z6PMP9-F1
#
_cell.length_a   1.000
_cell.length_b   1.000
_cell.length_c   1.000
_cell.angle_alpha   90.00
_cell.angle_beta   90.00
_cell.angle_gamma   90.00
#
_symmetry.space_group_name_H-M   'P 1'
#
loop_
_entity.id
_entity.type
_entity.pdbx_description
1 polymer ?
#
loop_
_entity_poly.entity_id
_entity_poly.type
_entity_poly.pdbx_seq_one_letter_code
_entity_poly.pdbx_strand_id
1 'polypeptide(L)'
;MASSPNRHHRRCYSNPNPPQPQPALLVFSGGTAFNGVVEDLKNFTTRVAHVLPVSDDGGSTAEIVRVLGGPAVGDIRSRCLRLSDQSTAEALAVRNLLGHRLPLEPLQAKSE
;
A
#
# COMPACT_ATOMS: atom_id res chain seq x y z
N MET A 1 -9.56 56.43 -37.11
CA MET A 1 -10.21 55.32 -36.38
C MET A 1 -9.27 54.12 -36.42
N ALA A 2 -8.43 53.94 -35.40
CA ALA A 2 -7.60 52.76 -35.23
C ALA A 2 -8.02 52.10 -33.91
N SER A 3 -8.59 50.90 -34.02
CA SER A 3 -9.10 50.10 -32.91
C SER A 3 -7.92 49.52 -32.11
N SER A 4 -7.86 49.90 -30.83
CA SER A 4 -6.91 49.30 -29.86
C SER A 4 -7.34 47.87 -29.53
N PRO A 5 -6.40 46.91 -29.39
CA PRO A 5 -6.74 45.55 -29.00
C PRO A 5 -6.97 45.46 -27.49
N ASN A 6 -8.05 44.78 -27.15
CA ASN A 6 -8.58 44.52 -25.82
C ASN A 6 -7.57 43.70 -24.97
N ARG A 7 -6.96 44.32 -23.95
CA ARG A 7 -6.14 43.60 -22.96
C ARG A 7 -7.07 42.80 -22.06
N HIS A 8 -7.24 41.52 -22.35
CA HIS A 8 -7.81 40.57 -21.41
C HIS A 8 -6.87 40.45 -20.19
N HIS A 9 -7.15 41.23 -19.16
CA HIS A 9 -6.61 41.02 -17.82
C HIS A 9 -7.04 39.62 -17.36
N ARG A 10 -6.13 38.63 -17.47
CA ARG A 10 -6.24 37.38 -16.72
C ARG A 10 -6.16 37.74 -15.24
N ARG A 11 -7.32 37.94 -14.62
CA ARG A 11 -7.46 38.06 -13.18
C ARG A 11 -7.16 36.68 -12.60
N CYS A 12 -5.94 36.50 -12.09
CA CYS A 12 -5.59 35.33 -11.31
C CYS A 12 -6.47 35.32 -10.05
N TYR A 13 -7.50 34.48 -10.02
CA TYR A 13 -8.23 34.20 -8.79
C TYR A 13 -7.32 33.31 -7.94
N SER A 14 -6.62 33.91 -6.98
CA SER A 14 -5.99 33.17 -5.89
C SER A 14 -7.10 32.48 -5.09
N ASN A 15 -7.13 31.15 -5.11
CA ASN A 15 -8.08 30.38 -4.31
C ASN A 15 -7.77 30.62 -2.82
N PRO A 16 -8.68 31.25 -2.04
CA PRO A 16 -8.38 31.69 -0.66
C PRO A 16 -8.31 30.54 0.35
N ASN A 17 -8.68 29.32 -0.06
CA ASN A 17 -8.54 28.10 0.74
C ASN A 17 -7.52 27.17 0.08
N PRO A 18 -6.24 27.17 0.53
CA PRO A 18 -5.34 26.09 0.17
C PRO A 18 -5.94 24.77 0.69
N PRO A 19 -5.83 23.66 -0.07
CA PRO A 19 -6.23 22.36 0.45
C PRO A 19 -5.46 22.12 1.75
N GLN A 20 -6.20 21.88 2.84
CA GLN A 20 -5.61 21.58 4.14
C GLN A 20 -4.71 20.35 3.97
N PRO A 21 -3.45 20.40 4.44
CA PRO A 21 -2.52 19.28 4.25
C PRO A 21 -3.09 18.03 4.92
N GLN A 22 -3.13 16.91 4.19
CA GLN A 22 -3.57 15.64 4.76
C GLN A 22 -2.71 15.28 5.99
N PRO A 23 -3.33 14.75 7.06
CA PRO A 23 -2.62 14.39 8.29
C PRO A 23 -1.59 13.29 8.01
N ALA A 24 -0.42 13.37 8.64
CA ALA A 24 0.59 12.31 8.59
C ALA A 24 0.44 11.37 9.79
N LEU A 25 0.45 10.06 9.55
CA LEU A 25 0.28 9.05 10.58
C LEU A 25 1.48 8.10 10.63
N LEU A 26 1.91 7.77 11.85
CA LEU A 26 2.86 6.69 12.12
C LEU A 26 2.10 5.57 12.83
N VAL A 27 2.11 4.38 12.24
CA VAL A 27 1.36 3.23 12.74
C VAL A 27 2.33 2.14 13.16
N PHE A 28 2.35 1.82 14.44
CA PHE A 28 2.99 0.61 14.96
C PHE A 28 1.96 -0.51 14.94
N SER A 29 2.19 -1.51 14.11
CA SER A 29 1.26 -2.63 13.93
C SER A 29 2.01 -3.93 13.66
N GLY A 30 1.33 -5.07 13.79
CA GLY A 30 1.86 -6.37 13.42
C GLY A 30 0.98 -7.07 12.39
N GLY A 31 0.74 -8.37 12.64
CA GLY A 31 0.00 -9.26 11.77
C GLY A 31 -1.48 -8.94 11.58
N THR A 32 -2.34 -9.94 11.65
CA THR A 32 -3.70 -9.85 11.08
C THR A 32 -4.61 -8.84 11.77
N ALA A 33 -4.35 -8.50 13.04
CA ALA A 33 -5.17 -7.57 13.82
C ALA A 33 -5.37 -6.20 13.16
N PHE A 34 -4.36 -5.69 12.44
CA PHE A 34 -4.45 -4.39 11.78
C PHE A 34 -5.03 -4.46 10.35
N ASN A 35 -5.44 -5.63 9.85
CA ASN A 35 -5.92 -5.78 8.48
C ASN A 35 -7.16 -4.94 8.17
N GLY A 36 -8.13 -4.88 9.09
CA GLY A 36 -9.37 -4.14 8.86
C GLY A 36 -9.15 -2.63 8.77
N VAL A 37 -8.23 -2.10 9.57
CA VAL A 37 -7.98 -0.65 9.70
C VAL A 37 -7.19 -0.08 8.51
N VAL A 38 -6.39 -0.90 7.81
CA VAL A 38 -5.57 -0.42 6.68
C VAL A 38 -6.43 0.16 5.55
N GLU A 39 -7.55 -0.48 5.23
CA GLU A 39 -8.41 0.00 4.14
C GLU A 39 -9.08 1.33 4.51
N ASP A 40 -9.50 1.49 5.77
CA ASP A 40 -10.07 2.74 6.26
C ASP A 40 -9.03 3.88 6.24
N LEU A 41 -7.78 3.58 6.61
CA LEU A 41 -6.70 4.56 6.57
C LEU A 41 -6.41 5.09 5.17
N LYS A 42 -6.52 4.26 4.13
CA LYS A 42 -6.33 4.69 2.73
C LYS A 42 -7.33 5.77 2.31
N ASN A 43 -8.54 5.75 2.88
CA ASN A 43 -9.56 6.76 2.63
C ASN A 43 -9.38 8.02 3.49
N PHE A 44 -8.64 7.92 4.59
CA PHE A 44 -8.40 9.04 5.51
C PHE A 44 -7.19 9.88 5.10
N THR A 45 -6.07 9.23 4.76
CA THR A 45 -4.85 9.93 4.34
C THR A 45 -3.94 9.02 3.52
N THR A 46 -3.23 9.63 2.58
CA THR A 46 -2.16 8.97 1.81
C THR A 46 -0.81 8.98 2.53
N ARG A 47 -0.71 9.69 3.66
CA ARG A 47 0.55 9.91 4.38
C ARG A 47 0.65 9.00 5.62
N VAL A 48 0.80 7.70 5.38
CA VAL A 48 0.94 6.71 6.46
C VAL A 48 2.30 6.04 6.38
N ALA A 49 3.03 6.05 7.50
CA ALA A 49 4.23 5.25 7.70
C ALA A 49 3.88 4.05 8.61
N HIS A 50 4.17 2.84 8.16
CA HIS A 50 3.95 1.62 8.94
C HIS A 50 5.27 1.10 9.51
N VAL A 51 5.30 0.87 10.82
CA VAL A 51 6.39 0.19 11.53
C VAL A 51 5.90 -1.22 11.85
N LEU A 52 6.58 -2.21 11.30
CA LEU A 52 6.21 -3.62 11.39
C LEU A 52 7.33 -4.42 12.07
N PRO A 53 7.01 -5.35 12.97
CA PRO A 53 8.01 -6.23 13.58
C PRO A 53 8.61 -7.18 12.52
N VAL A 54 9.88 -7.54 12.72
CA VAL A 54 10.64 -8.47 11.87
C VAL A 54 11.07 -9.75 12.60
N SER A 55 10.46 -10.00 13.76
CA SER A 55 10.78 -11.13 14.64
C SER A 55 9.73 -12.25 14.61
N ASP A 56 8.75 -12.20 13.70
CA ASP A 56 7.73 -13.24 13.55
C ASP A 56 8.35 -14.56 13.10
N ASP A 57 8.05 -15.65 13.81
CA ASP A 57 8.61 -16.99 13.60
C ASP A 57 7.52 -18.04 13.28
N GLY A 58 6.34 -17.59 12.84
CA GLY A 58 5.22 -18.45 12.49
C GLY A 58 5.10 -18.82 11.00
N GLY A 59 4.55 -20.01 10.73
CA GLY A 59 4.09 -20.44 9.41
C GLY A 59 5.14 -20.32 8.29
N SER A 60 4.73 -19.81 7.12
CA SER A 60 5.63 -19.68 5.96
C SER A 60 6.81 -18.73 6.22
N THR A 61 6.66 -17.76 7.12
CA THR A 61 7.75 -16.86 7.49
C THR A 61 8.88 -17.66 8.15
N ALA A 62 8.53 -18.54 9.08
CA ALA A 62 9.48 -19.43 9.76
C ALA A 62 10.25 -20.31 8.76
N GLU A 63 9.54 -20.92 7.81
CA GLU A 63 10.15 -21.80 6.81
C GLU A 63 11.10 -21.05 5.87
N ILE A 64 10.72 -19.85 5.42
CA ILE A 64 11.59 -19.00 4.59
C ILE A 64 12.86 -18.63 5.36
N VAL A 65 12.71 -18.13 6.60
CA VAL A 65 13.85 -17.72 7.44
C VAL A 65 14.74 -18.91 7.78
N ARG A 66 14.17 -20.09 8.05
CA ARG A 66 14.91 -21.33 8.31
C ARG A 66 15.84 -21.73 7.16
N VAL A 67 15.42 -21.52 5.92
CA VAL A 67 16.15 -21.95 4.72
C VAL A 67 17.08 -20.84 4.18
N LEU A 68 16.59 -19.60 4.12
CA LEU A 68 17.29 -18.48 3.48
C LEU A 68 17.95 -17.53 4.48
N GLY A 69 17.60 -17.61 5.76
CA GLY A 69 17.99 -16.62 6.77
C GLY A 69 17.23 -15.30 6.61
N GLY A 70 17.75 -14.25 7.27
CA GLY A 70 17.22 -12.89 7.17
C GLY A 70 16.02 -12.61 8.11
N PRO A 71 15.44 -11.41 8.00
CA PRO A 71 14.32 -10.99 8.84
C PRO A 71 13.02 -11.68 8.44
N ALA A 72 12.06 -11.73 9.36
CA ALA A 72 10.69 -12.11 9.08
C ALA A 72 10.03 -11.16 8.07
N VAL A 73 9.39 -11.71 7.03
CA VAL A 73 8.79 -10.92 5.93
C VAL A 73 7.25 -10.99 5.87
N GLY A 74 6.62 -11.81 6.70
CA GLY A 74 5.18 -12.10 6.63
C GLY A 74 4.30 -10.85 6.77
N ASP A 75 4.54 -10.05 7.80
CA ASP A 75 3.77 -8.83 8.08
C ASP A 75 3.98 -7.75 7.02
N ILE A 76 5.21 -7.61 6.51
CA ILE A 76 5.53 -6.69 5.41
C ILE A 76 4.75 -7.08 4.16
N ARG A 77 4.82 -8.35 3.74
CA ARG A 77 4.03 -8.87 2.61
C ARG A 77 2.54 -8.60 2.80
N SER A 78 2.04 -8.91 4.00
CA SER A 78 0.65 -8.70 4.40
C SER A 78 0.22 -7.23 4.23
N ARG A 79 1.06 -6.26 4.64
CA ARG A 79 0.76 -4.83 4.45
C ARG A 79 0.84 -4.40 2.99
N CYS A 80 1.88 -4.79 2.27
CA CYS A 80 2.06 -4.41 0.86
C CYS A 80 0.87 -4.84 0.00
N LEU A 81 0.31 -6.04 0.20
CA LEU A 81 -0.84 -6.54 -0.55
C LEU A 81 -2.15 -5.79 -0.30
N ARG A 82 -2.27 -5.11 0.83
CA ARG A 82 -3.47 -4.33 1.21
C ARG A 82 -3.34 -2.87 0.78
N LEU A 83 -2.11 -2.37 0.82
CA LEU A 83 -1.76 -1.05 0.31
C LEU A 83 -1.56 -1.01 -1.21
N SER A 84 -1.43 -2.17 -1.87
CA SER A 84 -1.20 -2.24 -3.32
C SER A 84 -2.36 -1.63 -4.10
N ASP A 85 -2.02 -1.05 -5.25
CA ASP A 85 -3.00 -0.61 -6.22
C ASP A 85 -3.88 -1.78 -6.70
N GLN A 86 -5.14 -1.46 -7.02
CA GLN A 86 -6.15 -2.38 -7.54
C GLN A 86 -6.92 -1.76 -8.72
N SER A 87 -6.43 -0.64 -9.27
CA SER A 87 -7.11 0.14 -10.31
C SER A 87 -7.03 -0.47 -11.71
N THR A 88 -6.04 -1.35 -11.96
CA THR A 88 -5.76 -1.96 -13.27
C THR A 88 -5.74 -3.48 -13.19
N ALA A 89 -5.93 -4.15 -14.34
CA ALA A 89 -5.83 -5.60 -14.44
C ALA A 89 -4.43 -6.10 -14.09
N GLU A 90 -3.40 -5.36 -14.49
CA GLU A 90 -2.00 -5.64 -14.19
C GLU A 90 -1.72 -5.52 -12.68
N ALA A 91 -2.22 -4.46 -12.03
CA ALA A 91 -2.07 -4.30 -10.58
C ALA A 91 -2.74 -5.45 -9.81
N LEU A 92 -3.94 -5.86 -10.25
CA LEU A 92 -4.64 -7.01 -9.68
C LEU A 92 -3.87 -8.32 -9.91
N ALA A 93 -3.30 -8.53 -11.10
CA ALA A 93 -2.49 -9.71 -11.40
C ALA A 93 -1.24 -9.80 -10.50
N VAL A 94 -0.51 -8.68 -10.34
CA VAL A 94 0.66 -8.61 -9.45
C VAL A 94 0.25 -8.86 -8.00
N ARG A 95 -0.84 -8.25 -7.53
CA ARG A 95 -1.38 -8.49 -6.19
C ARG A 95 -1.73 -9.95 -5.98
N ASN A 96 -2.39 -10.59 -6.95
CA ASN A 96 -2.78 -12.00 -6.86
C ASN A 96 -1.55 -12.91 -6.83
N LEU A 97 -0.55 -12.65 -7.67
CA LEU A 97 0.71 -13.40 -7.69
C LEU A 97 1.45 -13.29 -6.35
N LEU A 98 1.66 -12.07 -5.84
CA LEU A 98 2.36 -11.84 -4.57
C LEU A 98 1.53 -12.31 -3.35
N GLY A 99 0.20 -12.35 -3.50
CA GLY A 99 -0.76 -12.82 -2.51
C GLY A 99 -0.97 -14.33 -2.48
N HIS A 100 -0.54 -15.03 -3.52
CA HIS A 100 -0.68 -16.46 -3.64
C HIS A 100 0.08 -17.21 -2.52
N ARG A 101 -0.48 -18.34 -2.10
CA ARG A 101 0.11 -19.28 -1.15
C ARG A 101 -0.09 -20.67 -1.74
N LEU A 102 1.00 -21.43 -1.83
CA LEU A 102 0.95 -22.81 -2.29
C LEU A 102 0.00 -23.64 -1.40
N PRO A 103 -0.60 -24.70 -1.95
CA PRO A 103 -1.35 -25.69 -1.19
C PRO A 103 -0.56 -26.22 0.01
N LEU A 104 -1.28 -26.54 1.09
CA LEU A 104 -0.67 -27.18 2.26
C LEU A 104 -0.18 -28.60 1.95
N GLU A 105 -0.82 -29.28 1.00
CA GLU A 105 -0.46 -30.62 0.57
C GLU A 105 0.79 -30.59 -0.33
N PRO A 106 1.90 -31.24 0.08
CA PRO A 106 3.16 -31.16 -0.66
C PRO A 106 3.09 -31.65 -2.11
N LEU A 107 2.26 -32.68 -2.37
CA LEU A 107 2.09 -33.22 -3.71
C LEU A 107 1.39 -32.23 -4.65
N GLN A 108 0.40 -31.50 -4.13
CA GLN A 108 -0.31 -30.48 -4.90
C GLN A 108 0.58 -29.26 -5.13
N ALA A 109 1.30 -28.81 -4.09
CA ALA A 109 2.23 -27.69 -4.20
C ALA A 109 3.38 -27.95 -5.20
N LYS A 110 3.79 -29.20 -5.37
CA LYS A 110 4.82 -29.58 -6.35
C LYS A 110 4.30 -29.65 -7.78
N SER A 111 3.00 -29.85 -7.96
CA SER A 111 2.37 -29.98 -9.29
C SER A 111 1.96 -28.66 -9.92
N GLU A 112 1.92 -27.60 -9.12
CA GLU A 112 1.67 -26.22 -9.56
C GLU A 112 2.93 -25.59 -10.13
#